data_AF-W7Y7A7-F1
#
_entry.id   AF-W7Y7A7-F1
#
_cell.length_a   1.000
_cell.length_b   1.000
_cell.length_c   1.000
_cell.angle_alpha   90.00
_cell.angle_beta   90.00
_cell.angle_gamma   90.00
#
_symmetry.space_group_name_H-M   'P 1'
#
loop_
_entity.id
_entity.type
_entity.pdbx_description
1 polymer ?
#
loop_
_entity_poly.entity_id
_entity_poly.type
_entity_poly.pdbx_seq_one_letter_code
_entity_poly.pdbx_strand_id
1 'polypeptide(L)'
;MIGFLGTVIGMIKAFFDMANAGNNIDVSLLSSGIYTAMVTTVTGLVVGIIAYFAYNFLVARVEKVVFKLEARTMEFMDLLNEPAA
;
A
#
# COMPACT_ATOMS: atom_id res chain seq x y z
N MET A 1 -4.23 3.99 2.89
CA MET A 1 -4.66 5.31 2.37
C MET A 1 -3.79 6.46 2.91
N ILE A 2 -2.47 6.30 2.99
CA ILE A 2 -1.60 7.32 3.57
C ILE A 2 -1.50 8.57 2.68
N GLY A 3 -1.51 8.40 1.35
CA GLY A 3 -1.52 9.53 0.40
C GLY A 3 -2.73 10.45 0.55
N PHE A 4 -3.92 9.89 0.81
CA PHE A 4 -5.14 10.68 1.03
C PHE A 4 -5.13 11.44 2.37
N LEU A 5 -4.50 10.89 3.41
CA LEU A 5 -4.32 11.63 4.66
C LEU A 5 -3.37 12.83 4.43
N GLY A 6 -2.30 12.63 3.65
CA GLY A 6 -1.35 13.68 3.29
C GLY A 6 -1.99 14.85 2.52
N THR A 7 -2.91 14.57 1.59
CA THR A 7 -3.63 15.62 0.86
C THR A 7 -4.50 16.47 1.75
N VAL A 8 -5.26 15.84 2.65
CA VAL A 8 -6.14 16.54 3.59
C VAL A 8 -5.32 17.43 4.52
N ILE A 9 -4.20 16.92 5.04
CA ILE A 9 -3.30 17.71 5.90
C ILE A 9 -2.69 18.90 5.14
N GLY A 10 -2.24 18.69 3.90
CA GLY A 10 -1.67 19.76 3.07
C GLY A 10 -2.67 20.87 2.77
N MET A 11 -3.91 20.49 2.43
CA MET A 11 -5.00 21.44 2.20
C MET A 11 -5.40 22.19 3.47
N ILE A 12 -5.48 21.51 4.62
CA ILE A 12 -5.77 22.15 5.91
C ILE A 12 -4.72 23.23 6.23
N LYS A 13 -3.43 22.93 6.04
CA LYS A 13 -2.36 23.92 6.24
C LYS A 13 -2.48 25.10 5.27
N ALA A 14 -2.71 24.83 3.99
CA ALA A 14 -2.86 25.88 2.98
C ALA A 14 -4.01 26.86 3.31
N PHE A 15 -5.14 26.33 3.76
CA PHE A 15 -6.28 27.16 4.18
C PHE A 15 -6.05 27.87 5.51
N PHE A 16 -5.32 27.25 6.45
CA PHE A 16 -4.95 27.88 7.71
C PHE A 16 -4.03 29.08 7.50
N ASP A 17 -3.01 28.93 6.65
CA ASP A 17 -2.07 30.01 6.35
C ASP A 17 -2.76 31.15 5.59
N MET A 18 -3.68 30.82 4.69
CA MET A 18 -4.52 31.80 4.00
C MET A 18 -5.45 32.56 4.96
N ALA A 19 -6.05 31.87 5.94
CA ALA A 19 -6.90 32.49 6.96
C ALA A 19 -6.09 33.47 7.84
N ASN A 20 -4.82 33.17 8.12
CA ASN A 20 -3.93 34.02 8.90
C ASN A 20 -3.35 35.20 8.09
N ALA A 21 -3.27 35.10 6.76
CA ALA A 21 -2.74 36.14 5.89
C ALA A 21 -3.69 37.36 5.72
N GLY A 22 -4.94 37.27 6.18
CA GLY A 22 -5.89 38.38 6.17
C GLY A 22 -6.25 38.84 4.75
N ASN A 23 -6.04 40.14 4.44
CA ASN A 23 -6.50 40.78 3.18
C ASN A 23 -5.52 40.62 2.00
N ASN A 24 -4.30 40.10 2.24
CA ASN A 24 -3.33 39.82 1.19
C ASN A 24 -3.33 38.32 0.91
N ILE A 25 -4.33 37.87 0.15
CA ILE A 25 -4.41 36.49 -0.30
C ILE A 25 -3.28 36.26 -1.31
N ASP A 26 -2.17 35.71 -0.81
CA ASP A 26 -1.03 35.37 -1.64
C ASP A 26 -1.29 34.03 -2.34
N VAL A 27 -1.69 34.10 -3.61
CA VAL A 27 -2.01 32.93 -4.44
C VAL A 27 -0.84 31.94 -4.51
N SER A 28 0.39 32.44 -4.37
CA SER A 28 1.60 31.60 -4.29
C SER A 28 1.55 30.62 -3.13
N LEU A 29 1.04 31.05 -1.98
CA LEU A 29 0.96 30.22 -0.76
C LEU A 29 -0.03 29.06 -0.94
N LEU A 30 -1.18 29.34 -1.56
CA LEU A 30 -2.18 28.32 -1.91
C LEU A 30 -1.61 27.30 -2.90
N SER A 31 -0.95 27.77 -3.96
CA SER A 31 -0.36 26.90 -4.98
C SER A 31 0.69 25.95 -4.39
N SER A 32 1.49 26.43 -3.42
CA SER A 32 2.47 25.62 -2.71
C SER A 32 1.82 24.51 -1.86
N GLY A 33 0.72 24.82 -1.15
CA GLY A 33 -0.04 23.85 -0.38
C GLY A 33 -0.67 22.75 -1.25
N ILE A 34 -1.26 23.12 -2.38
CA ILE A 34 -1.84 22.18 -3.36
C ILE A 34 -0.74 21.31 -3.98
N TYR A 35 0.41 21.90 -4.32
CA TYR A 35 1.55 21.15 -4.83
C TYR A 35 2.00 20.06 -3.86
N THR A 36 2.12 20.40 -2.57
CA THR A 36 2.50 19.44 -1.52
C THR A 36 1.47 18.31 -1.42
N ALA A 37 0.17 18.63 -1.46
CA ALA A 37 -0.89 17.62 -1.46
C ALA A 37 -0.78 16.67 -2.66
N MET A 38 -0.54 17.18 -3.87
CA MET A 38 -0.37 16.35 -5.06
C MET A 38 0.86 15.43 -4.97
N VAL A 39 2.00 15.94 -4.50
CA VAL A 39 3.23 15.16 -4.34
C VAL A 39 3.01 13.99 -3.37
N THR A 40 2.39 14.23 -2.21
CA THR A 40 2.11 13.15 -1.24
C THR A 40 1.18 12.06 -1.79
N THR A 41 0.28 12.41 -2.72
CA THR A 41 -0.56 11.43 -3.44
C THR A 41 0.28 10.53 -4.33
N VAL A 42 1.17 11.13 -5.14
CA VAL A 42 2.07 10.39 -6.03
C VAL A 42 2.96 9.46 -5.22
N THR A 43 3.55 9.95 -4.12
CA THR A 43 4.36 9.11 -3.23
C THR A 43 3.55 7.95 -2.65
N GLY A 44 2.30 8.21 -2.22
CA GLY A 44 1.41 7.16 -1.72
C GLY A 44 1.09 6.08 -2.77
N LEU A 45 0.92 6.47 -4.03
CA LEU A 45 0.71 5.53 -5.14
C LEU A 45 1.96 4.71 -5.44
N VAL A 46 3.15 5.32 -5.46
CA VAL A 46 4.42 4.61 -5.69
C VAL A 46 4.63 3.52 -4.64
N VAL A 47 4.44 3.87 -3.35
CA VAL A 47 4.56 2.89 -2.26
C VAL A 47 3.49 1.80 -2.39
N GLY A 48 2.26 2.16 -2.74
CA GLY A 48 1.16 1.21 -2.96
C GLY A 48 1.45 0.20 -4.08
N ILE A 49 2.00 0.66 -5.21
CA ILE A 49 2.37 -0.21 -6.34
C ILE A 49 3.46 -1.20 -5.90
N ILE A 50 4.52 -0.73 -5.25
CA ILE A 50 5.60 -1.60 -4.76
C ILE A 50 5.06 -2.64 -3.77
N ALA A 51 4.20 -2.23 -2.84
CA ALA A 51 3.57 -3.14 -1.89
C ALA A 51 2.69 -4.20 -2.59
N TYR A 52 1.98 -3.83 -3.66
CA TYR A 52 1.18 -4.77 -4.44
C TYR A 52 2.04 -5.84 -5.14
N PHE A 53 3.19 -5.44 -5.70
CA PHE A 53 4.16 -6.40 -6.25
C PHE A 53 4.71 -7.33 -5.16
N ALA A 54 5.08 -6.78 -4.00
CA ALA A 54 5.57 -7.58 -2.87
C ALA A 54 4.52 -8.57 -2.35
N TYR A 55 3.25 -8.15 -2.30
CA TYR A 55 2.12 -9.01 -1.93
C TYR A 55 1.98 -10.19 -2.90
N ASN A 56 1.93 -9.92 -4.21
CA ASN A 56 1.83 -10.98 -5.22
C ASN A 56 3.01 -11.97 -5.13
N PHE A 57 4.23 -11.47 -4.91
CA PHE A 57 5.39 -12.33 -4.70
C PHE A 57 5.25 -13.22 -3.47
N LEU A 58 4.72 -12.67 -2.37
CA LEU A 58 4.50 -13.42 -1.14
C LEU A 58 3.43 -14.50 -1.31
N VAL A 59 2.32 -14.17 -1.99
CA VAL A 59 1.25 -15.11 -2.32
C VAL A 59 1.76 -16.27 -3.16
N ALA A 60 2.52 -16.00 -4.23
CA ALA A 60 3.11 -17.05 -5.06
C ALA A 60 4.06 -17.98 -4.26
N ARG A 61 4.72 -17.46 -3.23
CA ARG A 61 5.55 -18.27 -2.33
C ARG A 61 4.69 -19.12 -1.38
N VAL A 62 3.60 -18.58 -0.86
CA VAL A 62 2.65 -19.33 -0.02
C VAL A 62 2.03 -20.48 -0.81
N GLU A 63 1.59 -20.24 -2.05
CA GLU A 63 1.04 -21.29 -2.93
C GLU A 63 2.03 -22.44 -3.13
N LYS A 64 3.33 -22.14 -3.35
CA LYS A 64 4.37 -23.17 -3.46
C LYS A 64 4.53 -24.00 -2.17
N VAL A 65 4.36 -23.38 -1.01
CA VAL A 65 4.42 -24.07 0.27
C VAL A 65 3.21 -24.98 0.44
N VAL A 66 2.01 -24.47 0.13
CA VAL A 66 0.77 -25.26 0.16
C VAL A 66 0.85 -26.46 -0.77
N PHE A 67 1.31 -26.27 -2.01
CA PHE A 67 1.50 -27.35 -2.96
C PHE A 67 2.45 -28.45 -2.44
N LYS A 68 3.54 -28.07 -1.77
CA LYS A 68 4.46 -29.04 -1.16
C LYS A 68 3.82 -29.79 0.01
N LEU A 69 2.99 -29.11 0.81
CA LEU A 69 2.27 -29.75 1.91
C LEU A 69 1.25 -30.75 1.39
N GLU A 70 0.49 -30.41 0.35
CA GLU A 70 -0.46 -31.31 -0.29
C GLU A 70 0.25 -32.55 -0.85
N ALA A 71 1.35 -32.37 -1.58
CA ALA A 71 2.13 -33.48 -2.13
C ALA A 71 2.66 -34.42 -1.03
N ARG A 72 3.21 -33.86 0.06
CA ARG A 72 3.70 -34.66 1.20
C ARG A 72 2.58 -35.39 1.95
N THR A 73 1.41 -34.75 2.06
CA THR A 73 0.25 -35.37 2.70
C THR A 73 -0.27 -36.53 1.86
N MET A 74 -0.30 -36.37 0.54
CA MET A 74 -0.69 -37.44 -0.38
C MET A 74 0.28 -38.62 -0.30
N GLU A 75 1.59 -38.37 -0.35
CA GLU A 75 2.63 -39.39 -0.18
C GLU A 75 2.51 -40.12 1.17
N PHE A 76 2.22 -39.39 2.26
CA PHE A 76 1.99 -39.97 3.57
C PHE A 76 0.72 -40.85 3.63
N MET A 77 -0.37 -40.42 2.98
CA MET A 77 -1.61 -41.20 2.89
C MET A 77 -1.43 -42.47 2.06
N ASP A 78 -0.65 -42.42 0.98
CA ASP A 78 -0.33 -43.59 0.18
C ASP A 78 0.47 -44.62 0.99
N LEU A 79 1.44 -44.16 1.78
CA LEU A 79 2.26 -44.99 2.68
C LEU A 79 1.42 -45.69 3.76
N LEU A 80 0.35 -45.06 4.24
CA LEU A 80 -0.60 -45.67 5.20
C LEU A 80 -1.56 -46.67 4.55
N ASN A 81 -1.91 -46.46 3.28
CA ASN A 81 -2.81 -47.33 2.53
C ASN A 81 -2.08 -48.52 1.87
N GLU A 82 -0.75 -48.52 1.86
CA GLU A 82 0.03 -49.65 1.37
C GLU A 82 -0.21 -50.85 2.30
N PRO A 83 -0.80 -51.95 1.79
CA PRO A 83 -1.12 -53.10 2.63
C PRO A 83 0.18 -53.68 3.17
N ALA A 84 0.30 -53.71 4.50
CA ALA A 84 1.38 -54.44 5.16
C ALA A 84 1.35 -55.89 4.66
N ALA A 85 2.36 -56.24 3.86
CA ALA A 85 2.58 -57.60 3.37
C ALA A 85 2.81 -58.56 4.55
#